data_AF-A0A085ZK71-F1
#
_entry.id   AF-A0A085ZK71-F1
#
_cell.length_a   1.000
_cell.length_b   1.000
_cell.length_c   1.000
_cell.angle_alpha   90.00
_cell.angle_beta   90.00
_cell.angle_gamma   90.00
#
_symmetry.space_group_name_H-M   'P 1'
#
loop_
_entity.id
_entity.type
_entity.pdbx_description
1 polymer ?
#
loop_
_entity_poly.entity_id
_entity_poly.type
_entity_poly.pdbx_seq_one_letter_code
_entity_poly.pdbx_strand_id
1 'polypeptide(L)'
;MKFKTIVISFVFLVFFSCKQTPAAIKLKVAFSDQSKKELPQLYFIDVYKDGKIFKKYERFRKPRIEKEILIDSLDNGEYEFVYLNFLNQSLTRTIEVKENKVYNISIYPDYSDYKEFINKSFVRNLKDNQKVEFYYESSGCFHSFEGNLIVSKRDNKYYAESRGSSKKLNKKELEAIIQMECELNLLNKGGCTTDDSYIVKFGNEQKQFNDRTCAWEGWRTMWKQIGLKI
;
A
#
# COMPACT_ATOMS: atom_id res chain seq x y z
N MET A 1 62.46 28.16 58.59
CA MET A 1 62.10 27.35 57.39
C MET A 1 60.59 27.28 57.30
N LYS A 2 59.97 27.93 56.30
CA LYS A 2 58.50 27.90 56.09
C LYS A 2 58.24 27.17 54.79
N PHE A 3 57.71 25.95 54.87
CA PHE A 3 57.25 25.19 53.70
C PHE A 3 55.90 25.78 53.25
N LYS A 4 55.86 26.32 52.02
CA LYS A 4 54.62 26.70 51.36
C LYS A 4 54.03 25.44 50.71
N THR A 5 52.99 24.90 51.31
CA THR A 5 52.17 23.84 50.72
C THR A 5 51.39 24.43 49.55
N ILE A 6 51.83 24.11 48.32
CA ILE A 6 51.08 24.40 47.10
C ILE A 6 50.01 23.32 46.97
N VAL A 7 48.76 23.67 47.23
CA VAL A 7 47.60 22.83 46.98
C VAL A 7 47.33 22.88 45.47
N ILE A 8 47.78 21.85 44.75
CA ILE A 8 47.42 21.65 43.34
C ILE A 8 46.00 21.08 43.33
N SER A 9 45.02 21.95 43.10
CA SER A 9 43.63 21.56 42.85
C SER A 9 43.55 20.96 41.45
N PHE A 10 43.61 19.63 41.38
CA PHE A 10 43.42 18.86 40.16
C PHE A 10 41.91 18.89 39.83
N VAL A 11 41.48 19.94 39.13
CA VAL A 11 40.13 20.02 38.56
C VAL A 11 40.07 19.00 37.43
N PHE A 12 39.65 17.77 37.76
CA PHE A 12 39.14 16.80 36.80
C PHE A 12 37.87 17.41 36.20
N LEU A 13 38.04 18.20 35.12
CA LEU A 13 36.99 18.46 34.15
C LEU A 13 36.66 17.11 33.51
N VAL A 14 35.77 16.37 34.17
CA VAL A 14 35.04 15.27 33.56
C VAL A 14 34.20 15.94 32.49
N PHE A 15 34.75 16.04 31.28
CA PHE A 15 33.98 16.23 30.08
C PHE A 15 33.05 15.01 29.98
N PHE A 16 31.90 15.12 30.63
CA PHE A 16 30.70 14.38 30.23
C PHE A 16 30.42 14.83 28.80
N SER A 17 31.14 14.24 27.85
CA SER A 17 30.74 14.21 26.46
C SER A 17 29.42 13.46 26.48
N CYS A 18 28.33 14.22 26.61
CA CYS A 18 26.99 13.75 26.40
C CYS A 18 26.99 13.29 24.95
N LYS A 19 27.27 12.00 24.72
CA LYS A 19 27.22 11.40 23.39
C LYS A 19 25.80 11.59 22.92
N GLN A 20 25.57 12.62 22.12
CA GLN A 20 24.30 12.82 21.45
C GLN A 20 24.05 11.56 20.63
N THR A 21 22.98 10.85 20.96
CA THR A 21 22.55 9.71 20.19
C THR A 21 22.27 10.21 18.78
N PRO A 22 22.97 9.72 17.75
CA PRO A 22 22.75 10.20 16.40
C PRO A 22 21.30 9.94 15.99
N ALA A 23 20.79 10.76 15.07
CA ALA A 23 19.47 10.54 14.52
C ALA A 23 19.40 9.15 13.86
N ALA A 24 18.23 8.52 13.97
CA ALA A 24 17.97 7.21 13.40
C ALA A 24 16.54 7.11 12.87
N ILE A 25 16.34 6.28 11.86
CA ILE A 25 15.02 5.92 11.33
C ILE A 25 14.74 4.45 11.65
N LYS A 26 13.60 4.19 12.26
CA LYS A 26 12.98 2.87 12.36
C LYS A 26 11.92 2.75 11.28
N LEU A 27 12.23 2.02 10.22
CA LEU A 27 11.34 1.76 9.11
C LEU A 27 10.57 0.46 9.34
N LYS A 28 9.25 0.57 9.37
CA LYS A 28 8.32 -0.56 9.45
C LYS A 28 7.65 -0.78 8.11
N VAL A 29 7.46 -2.04 7.73
CA VAL A 29 6.54 -2.39 6.65
C VAL A 29 5.21 -2.77 7.26
N ALA A 30 4.15 -2.08 6.86
CA ALA A 30 2.84 -2.18 7.47
C ALA A 30 1.74 -2.33 6.41
N PHE A 31 0.57 -2.76 6.85
CA PHE A 31 -0.63 -2.78 6.05
C PHE A 31 -1.27 -1.39 6.00
N SER A 32 -1.61 -0.92 4.81
CA SER A 32 -2.59 0.15 4.61
C SER A 32 -3.99 -0.39 4.88
N ASP A 33 -4.29 -1.61 4.45
CA ASP A 33 -5.57 -2.29 4.72
C ASP A 33 -5.39 -3.37 5.81
N GLN A 34 -5.83 -3.05 7.03
CA GLN A 34 -5.72 -3.93 8.19
C GLN A 34 -6.56 -5.22 8.09
N SER A 35 -7.43 -5.35 7.07
CA SER A 35 -8.19 -6.58 6.82
C SER A 35 -7.38 -7.64 6.06
N LYS A 36 -6.26 -7.25 5.44
CA LYS A 36 -5.37 -8.16 4.72
C LYS A 36 -4.61 -9.04 5.70
N LYS A 37 -4.42 -10.31 5.31
CA LYS A 37 -3.73 -11.32 6.14
C LYS A 37 -2.24 -11.42 5.84
N GLU A 38 -1.83 -11.03 4.63
CA GLU A 38 -0.46 -11.17 4.15
C GLU A 38 -0.02 -9.93 3.40
N LEU A 39 1.19 -9.46 3.70
CA LEU A 39 1.83 -8.39 2.95
C LEU A 39 2.29 -8.92 1.60
N PRO A 40 2.19 -8.11 0.54
CA PRO A 40 2.75 -8.49 -0.73
C PRO A 40 4.28 -8.55 -0.65
N GLN A 41 4.88 -9.26 -1.60
CA GLN A 41 6.32 -9.36 -1.69
C GLN A 41 6.94 -7.99 -1.96
N LEU A 42 7.87 -7.60 -1.08
CA LEU A 42 8.71 -6.43 -1.30
C LEU A 42 10.02 -6.87 -1.96
N TYR A 43 10.38 -6.26 -3.09
CA TYR A 43 11.60 -6.61 -3.81
C TYR A 43 12.79 -5.76 -3.37
N PHE A 44 12.57 -4.46 -3.22
CA PHE A 44 13.59 -3.52 -2.80
C PHE A 44 13.02 -2.36 -1.97
N ILE A 45 13.92 -1.69 -1.25
CA ILE A 45 13.73 -0.35 -0.70
C ILE A 45 15.02 0.41 -0.98
N ASP A 46 14.92 1.43 -1.81
CA ASP A 46 16.03 2.35 -2.06
C ASP A 46 15.82 3.59 -1.19
N VAL A 47 16.84 3.93 -0.39
CA VAL A 47 16.85 5.10 0.46
C VAL A 47 17.75 6.14 -0.18
N TYR A 48 17.20 7.31 -0.48
CA TYR A 48 17.92 8.46 -0.99
C TYR A 48 18.09 9.49 0.13
N LYS A 49 19.20 10.22 0.10
CA LYS A 49 19.44 11.43 0.89
C LYS A 49 19.77 12.55 -0.07
N ASP A 50 18.97 13.61 -0.07
CA ASP A 50 19.13 14.78 -0.93
C ASP A 50 19.34 14.38 -2.42
N GLY A 51 18.52 13.44 -2.91
CA GLY A 51 18.55 12.92 -4.29
C GLY A 51 19.66 11.91 -4.61
N LYS A 52 20.53 11.55 -3.66
CA LYS A 52 21.59 10.54 -3.86
C LYS A 52 21.28 9.26 -3.11
N ILE A 53 21.61 8.11 -3.70
CA ILE A 53 21.43 6.80 -3.05
C ILE A 53 22.26 6.77 -1.77
N PHE A 54 21.58 6.66 -0.63
CA PHE A 54 22.14 6.53 0.70
C PHE A 54 22.28 5.06 1.08
N LYS A 55 21.24 4.25 0.83
CA LYS A 55 21.25 2.82 1.17
C LYS A 55 20.29 2.05 0.27
N LYS A 56 20.64 0.79 -0.03
CA LYS A 56 19.77 -0.13 -0.76
C LYS A 56 19.47 -1.35 0.09
N TYR A 57 18.21 -1.77 0.05
CA TYR A 57 17.76 -3.02 0.64
C TYR A 57 17.16 -3.86 -0.47
N GLU A 58 17.73 -5.04 -0.72
CA GLU A 58 17.30 -5.95 -1.79
C GLU A 58 17.17 -7.38 -1.26
N ARG A 59 16.50 -8.25 -2.01
CA ARG A 59 16.45 -9.71 -1.78
C ARG A 59 15.89 -10.10 -0.41
N PHE A 60 14.72 -9.54 -0.07
CA PHE A 60 13.99 -9.96 1.13
C PHE A 60 13.57 -11.44 1.00
N ARG A 61 14.10 -12.31 1.88
CA ARG A 61 13.89 -13.78 1.84
C ARG A 61 12.44 -14.22 2.09
N LYS A 62 11.59 -13.35 2.63
CA LYS A 62 10.16 -13.55 2.84
C LYS A 62 9.44 -12.25 2.47
N PRO A 63 8.16 -12.29 2.03
CA PRO A 63 7.35 -11.08 1.84
C PRO A 63 7.13 -10.29 3.16
N ARG A 64 7.52 -10.87 4.30
CA ARG A 64 7.49 -10.24 5.62
C ARG A 64 8.88 -9.72 5.96
N ILE A 65 9.04 -8.40 5.96
CA ILE A 65 10.02 -7.76 6.84
C ILE A 65 9.48 -7.95 8.26
N GLU A 66 9.87 -9.08 8.88
CA GLU A 66 9.43 -9.46 10.23
C GLU A 66 10.01 -8.53 11.32
N LYS A 67 11.02 -7.73 10.97
CA LYS A 67 11.72 -6.82 11.90
C LYS A 67 11.86 -5.44 11.29
N GLU A 68 11.63 -4.41 12.10
CA GLU A 68 11.91 -3.02 11.73
C GLU A 68 13.33 -2.88 11.18
N ILE A 69 13.47 -2.14 10.09
CA ILE A 69 14.77 -1.78 9.51
C ILE A 69 15.26 -0.55 10.26
N LEU A 70 16.34 -0.71 11.02
CA LEU A 70 17.03 0.41 11.66
C LEU A 70 18.04 1.04 10.68
N ILE A 71 17.97 2.36 10.55
CA ILE A 71 18.92 3.19 9.81
C ILE A 71 19.44 4.21 10.80
N ASP A 72 20.64 3.99 11.33
CA ASP A 72 21.26 4.88 12.31
C ASP A 72 22.22 5.88 11.66
N SER A 73 22.85 6.71 12.49
CA SER A 73 23.94 7.60 12.09
C SER A 73 23.54 8.57 10.97
N LEU A 74 22.32 9.09 11.06
CA LEU A 74 21.75 10.00 10.07
C LEU A 74 22.18 11.44 10.35
N ASP A 75 22.67 12.15 9.33
CA ASP A 75 22.75 13.61 9.40
C ASP A 75 21.40 14.24 9.06
N ASN A 76 21.28 15.52 9.37
CA ASN A 76 20.16 16.34 8.92
C ASN A 76 20.05 16.35 7.39
N GLY A 77 18.81 16.40 6.91
CA GLY A 77 18.51 16.38 5.47
C GLY A 77 17.20 15.66 5.17
N GLU A 78 16.86 15.62 3.88
CA GLU A 78 15.68 14.91 3.40
C GLU A 78 16.05 13.48 3.00
N TYR A 79 15.28 12.52 3.52
CA TYR A 79 15.40 11.12 3.17
C TYR A 79 14.15 10.63 2.45
N GLU A 80 14.34 9.96 1.32
CA GLU A 80 13.28 9.40 0.51
C GLU A 80 13.38 7.87 0.46
N PHE A 81 12.27 7.19 0.69
CA PHE A 81 12.17 5.74 0.67
C PHE A 81 11.37 5.33 -0.55
N VAL A 82 12.05 4.81 -1.57
CA VAL A 82 11.47 4.39 -2.85
C VAL A 82 11.30 2.88 -2.86
N TYR A 83 10.10 2.41 -3.18
CA TYR A 83 9.75 0.99 -3.22
C TYR A 83 8.61 0.73 -4.21
N LEU A 84 8.43 -0.55 -4.58
CA LEU A 84 7.28 -0.97 -5.38
C LEU A 84 6.16 -1.50 -4.48
N ASN A 85 4.92 -1.18 -4.82
CA ASN A 85 3.76 -1.88 -4.29
C ASN A 85 3.46 -3.17 -5.08
N PHE A 86 2.42 -3.91 -4.67
CA PHE A 86 2.01 -5.17 -5.30
C PHE A 86 1.48 -5.02 -6.74
N LEU A 87 1.18 -3.79 -7.18
CA LEU A 87 0.80 -3.44 -8.55
C LEU A 87 1.99 -2.86 -9.34
N ASN A 88 3.23 -3.00 -8.86
CA ASN A 88 4.45 -2.44 -9.45
C ASN A 88 4.43 -0.91 -9.63
N GLN A 89 3.61 -0.19 -8.86
CA GLN A 89 3.71 1.27 -8.79
C GLN A 89 4.89 1.65 -7.92
N SER A 90 5.70 2.59 -8.40
CA SER A 90 6.78 3.19 -7.60
C SER A 90 6.19 4.19 -6.60
N LEU A 91 6.37 3.92 -5.32
CA LEU A 91 5.92 4.76 -4.22
C LEU A 91 7.13 5.37 -3.51
N THR A 92 6.98 6.63 -3.09
CA THR A 92 7.99 7.36 -2.32
C THR A 92 7.42 7.80 -0.99
N ARG A 93 8.15 7.52 0.09
CA ARG A 93 7.89 8.09 1.42
C ARG A 93 9.04 9.00 1.82
N THR A 94 8.74 10.27 2.06
CA THR A 94 9.75 11.28 2.42
C THR A 94 9.70 11.59 3.93
N ILE A 95 10.86 11.85 4.52
CA ILE A 95 11.01 12.35 5.89
C ILE A 95 12.19 13.32 5.99
N GLU A 96 11.99 14.38 6.77
CA GLU A 96 13.04 15.36 7.06
C GLU A 96 13.65 15.09 8.44
N VAL A 97 14.96 14.86 8.49
CA VAL A 97 15.74 14.69 9.72
C VAL A 97 16.32 16.05 10.12
N LYS A 98 16.00 16.50 11.34
CA LYS A 98 16.43 17.80 11.90
C LYS A 98 17.05 17.70 13.29
N GLU A 99 16.69 16.64 14.02
CA GLU A 99 17.00 16.48 15.43
C GLU A 99 17.61 15.10 15.66
N ASN A 100 18.48 15.03 16.66
CA ASN A 100 19.10 13.81 17.16
C ASN A 100 18.08 12.96 17.94
N LYS A 101 17.17 12.31 17.20
CA LYS A 101 16.13 11.43 17.73
C LYS A 101 15.86 10.24 16.80
N VAL A 102 15.02 9.32 17.29
CA VAL A 102 14.52 8.20 16.50
C VAL A 102 13.22 8.59 15.81
N TYR A 103 13.19 8.49 14.50
CA TYR A 103 12.03 8.71 13.66
C TYR A 103 11.40 7.36 13.30
N ASN A 104 10.11 7.20 13.59
CA ASN A 104 9.37 5.99 13.22
C ASN A 104 8.58 6.25 11.95
N ILE A 105 8.85 5.47 10.90
CA ILE A 105 8.14 5.58 9.62
C ILE A 105 7.58 4.23 9.21
N SER A 106 6.51 4.27 8.41
CA SER A 106 5.95 3.08 7.79
C SER A 106 5.85 3.25 6.28
N ILE A 107 6.09 2.16 5.55
CA ILE A 107 5.75 2.02 4.13
C ILE A 107 4.64 0.98 3.98
N TYR A 108 3.88 1.10 2.89
CA TYR A 108 2.66 0.33 2.68
C TYR A 108 2.67 -0.35 1.30
N PRO A 109 3.34 -1.50 1.16
CA PRO A 109 3.41 -2.21 -0.12
C PRO A 109 2.05 -2.70 -0.64
N ASP A 110 1.02 -2.74 0.22
CA ASP A 110 -0.37 -3.11 -0.07
C ASP A 110 -1.27 -1.93 -0.45
N TYR A 111 -0.73 -0.70 -0.46
CA TYR A 111 -1.40 0.51 -0.93
C TYR A 111 -1.30 0.63 -2.45
N SER A 112 -2.38 1.08 -3.09
CA SER A 112 -2.49 1.38 -4.51
C SER A 112 -2.84 2.86 -4.70
N ASP A 113 -2.13 3.56 -5.59
CA ASP A 113 -2.54 4.91 -5.99
C ASP A 113 -3.34 4.85 -7.29
N TYR A 114 -4.66 4.78 -7.16
CA TYR A 114 -5.59 4.66 -8.28
C TYR A 114 -6.32 5.96 -8.60
N LYS A 115 -5.88 7.10 -8.02
CA LYS A 115 -6.60 8.39 -8.11
C LYS A 115 -6.81 8.87 -9.53
N GLU A 116 -5.86 8.63 -10.43
CA GLU A 116 -5.97 9.03 -11.83
C GLU A 116 -7.11 8.33 -12.59
N PHE A 117 -7.57 7.18 -12.11
CA PHE A 117 -8.64 6.40 -12.72
C PHE A 117 -10.02 6.72 -12.15
N ILE A 118 -10.10 7.42 -11.02
CA ILE A 118 -11.37 7.75 -10.35
C ILE A 118 -12.32 8.46 -11.30
N ASN A 119 -11.85 9.49 -12.03
CA ASN A 119 -12.70 10.24 -12.97
C ASN A 119 -13.09 9.43 -14.22
N LYS A 120 -12.42 8.29 -14.47
CA LYS A 120 -12.67 7.39 -15.60
C LYS A 120 -13.50 6.15 -15.19
N SER A 121 -13.80 5.97 -13.90
CA SER A 121 -14.64 4.87 -13.41
C SER A 121 -16.03 4.96 -14.01
N PHE A 122 -16.50 3.85 -14.59
CA PHE A 122 -17.87 3.75 -15.08
C PHE A 122 -18.86 3.83 -13.92
N VAL A 123 -18.56 3.16 -12.79
CA VAL A 123 -19.45 3.14 -11.63
C VAL A 123 -19.63 4.54 -11.04
N ARG A 124 -18.54 5.30 -10.86
CA ARG A 124 -18.60 6.67 -10.33
C ARG A 124 -19.43 7.60 -11.21
N ASN A 125 -19.35 7.41 -12.53
CA ASN A 125 -19.96 8.29 -13.53
C ASN A 125 -21.37 7.84 -13.98
N LEU A 126 -21.97 6.84 -13.32
CA LEU A 126 -23.33 6.41 -13.62
C LEU A 126 -24.33 7.57 -13.50
N LYS A 127 -25.13 7.74 -14.55
CA LYS A 127 -26.38 8.52 -14.53
C LYS A 127 -27.54 7.61 -14.11
N ASP A 128 -28.65 8.23 -13.72
CA ASP A 128 -29.85 7.47 -13.37
C ASP A 128 -30.30 6.58 -14.56
N ASN A 129 -30.77 5.38 -14.22
CA ASN A 129 -31.15 4.30 -15.13
C ASN A 129 -30.00 3.68 -15.95
N GLN A 130 -28.75 3.99 -15.61
CA GLN A 130 -27.59 3.31 -16.18
C GLN A 130 -27.08 2.20 -15.25
N LYS A 131 -26.32 1.27 -15.84
CA LYS A 131 -25.66 0.17 -15.12
C LYS A 131 -24.28 -0.13 -15.68
N VAL A 132 -23.42 -0.65 -14.80
CA VAL A 132 -22.14 -1.29 -15.13
C VAL A 132 -22.25 -2.76 -14.75
N GLU A 133 -21.72 -3.64 -15.59
CA GLU A 133 -21.70 -5.08 -15.34
C GLU A 133 -20.25 -5.54 -15.21
N PHE A 134 -19.95 -6.24 -14.12
CA PHE A 134 -18.68 -6.89 -13.88
C PHE A 134 -18.87 -8.39 -13.98
N TYR A 135 -17.99 -9.04 -14.73
CA TYR A 135 -17.86 -10.49 -14.79
C TYR A 135 -16.47 -10.83 -14.31
N TYR A 136 -16.38 -11.84 -13.45
CA TYR A 136 -15.14 -12.32 -12.86
C TYR A 136 -15.06 -13.83 -13.01
N GLU A 137 -13.90 -14.29 -13.44
CA GLU A 137 -13.57 -15.70 -13.53
C GLU A 137 -12.22 -15.91 -12.87
N SER A 138 -12.12 -16.90 -11.99
CA SER A 138 -10.87 -17.35 -11.39
C SER A 138 -10.65 -18.80 -11.75
N SER A 139 -9.52 -19.10 -12.39
CA SER A 139 -9.14 -20.46 -12.73
C SER A 139 -7.75 -20.78 -12.20
N GLY A 140 -7.57 -21.98 -11.66
CA GLY A 140 -6.28 -22.49 -11.20
C GLY A 140 -6.26 -24.01 -11.21
N CYS A 141 -5.14 -24.60 -10.82
CA CYS A 141 -4.97 -26.07 -10.85
C CYS A 141 -6.00 -26.83 -9.98
N PHE A 142 -6.56 -26.18 -8.94
CA PHE A 142 -7.43 -26.82 -7.95
C PHE A 142 -8.74 -26.07 -7.70
N HIS A 143 -9.05 -25.03 -8.48
CA HIS A 143 -10.30 -24.28 -8.32
C HIS A 143 -10.74 -23.63 -9.64
N SER A 144 -12.06 -23.47 -9.75
CA SER A 144 -12.71 -22.66 -10.79
C SER A 144 -13.86 -21.91 -10.14
N PHE A 145 -13.96 -20.61 -10.36
CA PHE A 145 -15.02 -19.78 -9.79
C PHE A 145 -15.45 -18.71 -10.79
N GLU A 146 -16.76 -18.52 -10.91
CA GLU A 146 -17.36 -17.46 -11.71
C GLU A 146 -18.27 -16.59 -10.83
N GLY A 147 -18.18 -15.28 -11.03
CA GLY A 147 -18.97 -14.28 -10.35
C GLY A 147 -19.44 -13.18 -11.29
N ASN A 148 -20.59 -12.59 -10.97
CA ASN A 148 -21.07 -11.41 -11.64
C ASN A 148 -21.55 -10.36 -10.62
N LEU A 149 -21.45 -9.09 -11.01
CA LEU A 149 -21.96 -7.96 -10.25
C LEU A 149 -22.52 -6.94 -11.21
N ILE A 150 -23.77 -6.54 -11.00
CA ILE A 150 -24.39 -5.44 -11.73
C ILE A 150 -24.53 -4.29 -10.76
N VAL A 151 -23.95 -3.15 -11.10
CA VAL A 151 -24.08 -1.90 -10.34
C VAL A 151 -24.95 -0.96 -11.13
N SER A 152 -26.07 -0.52 -10.56
CA SER A 152 -27.00 0.39 -11.22
C SER A 152 -27.28 1.61 -10.37
N LYS A 153 -27.67 2.71 -11.02
CA LYS A 153 -28.10 3.93 -10.35
C LYS A 153 -29.57 4.21 -10.67
N ARG A 154 -30.39 4.39 -9.64
CA ARG A 154 -31.84 4.67 -9.75
C ARG A 154 -32.22 5.67 -8.66
N ASP A 155 -32.98 6.71 -9.00
CA ASP A 155 -33.39 7.78 -8.09
C ASP A 155 -32.21 8.34 -7.27
N ASN A 156 -31.10 8.61 -7.96
CA ASN A 156 -29.84 9.07 -7.39
C ASN A 156 -29.24 8.17 -6.28
N LYS A 157 -29.59 6.88 -6.25
CA LYS A 157 -29.08 5.86 -5.32
C LYS A 157 -28.42 4.72 -6.10
N TYR A 158 -27.36 4.16 -5.52
CA TYR A 158 -26.63 3.03 -6.10
C TYR A 158 -27.12 1.70 -5.55
N TYR A 159 -27.21 0.70 -6.42
CA TYR A 159 -27.63 -0.66 -6.11
C TYR A 159 -26.65 -1.65 -6.71
N ALA A 160 -26.34 -2.69 -5.95
CA ALA A 160 -25.57 -3.85 -6.38
C ALA A 160 -26.51 -5.05 -6.51
N GLU A 161 -26.36 -5.80 -7.60
CA GLU A 161 -27.14 -7.01 -7.88
C GLU A 161 -26.22 -8.15 -8.31
N SER A 162 -26.46 -9.33 -7.78
CA SER A 162 -25.76 -10.57 -8.14
C SER A 162 -26.64 -11.76 -7.82
N ARG A 163 -26.70 -12.75 -8.74
CA ARG A 163 -27.45 -14.01 -8.56
C ARG A 163 -28.89 -13.81 -8.02
N GLY A 164 -29.60 -12.81 -8.54
CA GLY A 164 -30.98 -12.48 -8.14
C GLY A 164 -31.12 -11.77 -6.78
N SER A 165 -30.03 -11.57 -6.04
CA SER A 165 -30.00 -10.74 -4.84
C SER A 165 -29.67 -9.29 -5.21
N SER A 166 -30.43 -8.33 -4.68
CA SER A 166 -30.18 -6.90 -4.87
C SER A 166 -30.10 -6.18 -3.53
N LYS A 167 -29.19 -5.20 -3.44
CA LYS A 167 -28.97 -4.40 -2.24
C LYS A 167 -28.65 -2.95 -2.62
N LYS A 168 -29.20 -2.00 -1.86
CA LYS A 168 -28.77 -0.60 -1.92
C LYS A 168 -27.38 -0.45 -1.30
N LEU A 169 -26.47 0.17 -2.03
CA LEU A 169 -25.09 0.41 -1.58
C LEU A 169 -25.03 1.62 -0.65
N ASN A 170 -24.29 1.47 0.45
CA ASN A 170 -23.82 2.61 1.23
C ASN A 170 -22.53 3.20 0.62
N LYS A 171 -22.05 4.33 1.17
CA LYS A 171 -20.86 5.02 0.67
C LYS A 171 -19.62 4.11 0.67
N LYS A 172 -19.37 3.38 1.75
CA LYS A 172 -18.18 2.51 1.87
C LYS A 172 -18.21 1.37 0.85
N GLU A 173 -19.37 0.76 0.66
CA GLU A 173 -19.57 -0.33 -0.31
C GLU A 173 -19.39 0.17 -1.75
N LEU A 174 -19.93 1.35 -2.06
CA LEU A 174 -19.75 1.99 -3.38
C LEU A 174 -18.26 2.31 -3.64
N GLU A 175 -17.57 2.91 -2.66
CA GLU A 175 -16.14 3.23 -2.79
C GLU A 175 -15.30 1.96 -2.97
N ALA A 176 -15.65 0.84 -2.33
CA ALA A 176 -14.94 -0.44 -2.52
C ALA A 176 -15.08 -0.98 -3.97
N ILE A 177 -16.25 -0.80 -4.59
CA ILE A 177 -16.45 -1.14 -6.01
C ILE A 177 -15.64 -0.21 -6.91
N ILE A 178 -15.72 1.10 -6.68
CA ILE A 178 -14.99 2.10 -7.48
C ILE A 178 -13.48 1.87 -7.37
N GLN A 179 -12.98 1.60 -6.17
CA GLN A 179 -11.57 1.26 -5.94
C GLN A 179 -11.17 0.03 -6.76
N MET A 180 -11.92 -1.07 -6.65
CA MET A 180 -11.64 -2.29 -7.40
C MET A 180 -11.63 -2.02 -8.92
N GLU A 181 -12.64 -1.31 -9.44
CA GLU A 181 -12.70 -0.93 -10.85
C GLU A 181 -11.48 -0.09 -11.29
N CYS A 182 -11.04 0.85 -10.45
CA CYS A 182 -9.90 1.70 -10.75
C CYS A 182 -8.59 0.91 -10.74
N GLU A 183 -8.39 0.05 -9.72
CA GLU A 183 -7.21 -0.80 -9.57
C GLU A 183 -7.05 -1.82 -10.71
N LEU A 184 -8.13 -2.23 -11.38
CA LEU A 184 -8.04 -3.07 -12.59
C LEU A 184 -7.13 -2.44 -13.66
N ASN A 185 -7.11 -1.10 -13.78
CA ASN A 185 -6.26 -0.39 -14.75
C ASN A 185 -4.77 -0.37 -14.36
N LEU A 186 -4.46 -0.76 -13.13
CA LEU A 186 -3.10 -0.85 -12.59
C LEU A 186 -2.56 -2.29 -12.61
N LEU A 187 -3.39 -3.26 -13.01
CA LEU A 187 -2.97 -4.65 -13.08
C LEU A 187 -1.81 -4.81 -14.04
N ASN A 188 -0.78 -5.47 -13.54
CA ASN A 188 0.43 -5.78 -14.28
C ASN A 188 0.53 -7.29 -14.48
N LYS A 189 1.33 -7.68 -15.49
CA LYS A 189 1.63 -9.10 -15.73
C LYS A 189 2.30 -9.68 -14.48
N GLY A 190 1.77 -10.80 -14.00
CA GLY A 190 2.37 -11.57 -12.92
C GLY A 190 2.73 -13.00 -13.35
N GLY A 191 3.18 -13.81 -12.39
CA GLY A 191 3.71 -15.16 -12.62
C GLY A 191 2.87 -16.28 -12.01
N CYS A 192 1.65 -15.99 -11.57
CA CYS A 192 0.83 -16.95 -10.88
C CYS A 192 0.27 -18.06 -11.77
N THR A 193 0.04 -19.22 -11.15
CA THR A 193 -0.66 -20.36 -11.74
C THR A 193 -2.17 -20.17 -11.71
N THR A 194 -2.68 -19.37 -10.77
CA THR A 194 -4.05 -18.85 -10.82
C THR A 194 -4.13 -17.71 -11.82
N ASP A 195 -5.19 -17.71 -12.62
CA ASP A 195 -5.53 -16.68 -13.58
C ASP A 195 -6.90 -16.10 -13.25
N ASP A 196 -6.94 -14.80 -12.95
CA ASP A 196 -8.13 -14.05 -12.59
C ASP A 196 -8.49 -13.10 -13.75
N SER A 197 -9.59 -13.40 -14.45
CA SER A 197 -10.10 -12.64 -15.59
C SER A 197 -11.26 -11.73 -15.19
N TYR A 198 -11.26 -10.51 -15.69
CA TYR A 198 -12.28 -9.51 -15.42
C TYR A 198 -12.81 -8.90 -16.71
N ILE A 199 -14.12 -8.80 -16.82
CA ILE A 199 -14.79 -8.05 -17.88
C ILE A 199 -15.69 -7.00 -17.25
N VAL A 200 -15.47 -5.74 -17.62
CA VAL A 200 -16.30 -4.60 -17.18
C VAL A 200 -17.03 -4.02 -18.39
N LYS A 201 -18.37 -4.04 -18.36
CA LYS A 201 -19.23 -3.55 -19.45
C LYS A 201 -20.02 -2.32 -19.01
N PHE A 202 -20.07 -1.30 -19.86
CA PHE A 202 -20.87 -0.11 -19.69
C PHE A 202 -21.47 0.33 -21.04
N GLY A 203 -22.77 0.12 -21.22
CA GLY A 203 -23.42 0.35 -22.53
C GLY A 203 -22.78 -0.53 -23.61
N ASN A 204 -22.21 0.10 -24.63
CA ASN A 204 -21.48 -0.58 -25.73
C ASN A 204 -19.98 -0.72 -25.47
N GLU A 205 -19.46 -0.14 -24.38
CA GLU A 205 -18.06 -0.23 -24.02
C GLU A 205 -17.78 -1.48 -23.17
N GLN A 206 -16.67 -2.14 -23.45
CA GLN A 206 -16.17 -3.27 -22.68
C GLN A 206 -14.67 -3.15 -22.46
N LYS A 207 -14.23 -3.38 -21.23
CA LYS A 207 -12.82 -3.52 -20.86
C LYS A 207 -12.57 -4.93 -20.34
N GLN A 208 -11.42 -5.50 -20.70
CA GLN A 208 -10.98 -6.80 -20.22
C GLN A 208 -9.66 -6.64 -19.48
N PHE A 209 -9.53 -7.33 -18.35
CA PHE A 209 -8.33 -7.30 -17.52
C PHE A 209 -7.99 -8.72 -17.07
N ASN A 210 -6.71 -8.91 -16.76
CA ASN A 210 -6.18 -10.19 -16.36
C ASN A 210 -5.20 -9.95 -15.20
N ASP A 211 -5.47 -10.56 -14.04
CA ASP A 211 -4.61 -10.52 -12.87
C ASP A 211 -3.90 -11.87 -12.70
N ARG A 212 -2.57 -11.81 -12.68
CA ARG A 212 -1.70 -12.95 -12.38
C ARG A 212 -0.70 -12.65 -11.26
N THR A 213 -1.00 -11.65 -10.43
CA THR A 213 -0.12 -11.17 -9.35
C THR A 213 -0.23 -11.98 -8.06
N CYS A 214 -1.30 -12.76 -7.86
CA CYS A 214 -1.68 -13.44 -6.61
C CYS A 214 -1.88 -12.54 -5.38
N ALA A 215 -1.70 -11.23 -5.49
CA ALA A 215 -1.58 -10.35 -4.33
C ALA A 215 -2.72 -9.32 -4.23
N TRP A 216 -3.33 -8.96 -5.36
CA TRP A 216 -4.34 -7.90 -5.37
C TRP A 216 -5.66 -8.33 -4.69
N GLU A 217 -6.16 -9.51 -5.05
CA GLU A 217 -7.41 -10.07 -4.51
C GLU A 217 -8.62 -9.11 -4.59
N GLY A 218 -8.67 -8.26 -5.61
CA GLY A 218 -9.62 -7.15 -5.72
C GLY A 218 -11.08 -7.58 -5.64
N TRP A 219 -11.47 -8.62 -6.39
CA TRP A 219 -12.84 -9.17 -6.34
C TRP A 219 -13.24 -9.58 -4.94
N ARG A 220 -12.38 -10.40 -4.29
CA ARG A 220 -12.64 -10.98 -2.98
C ARG A 220 -12.73 -9.91 -1.90
N THR A 221 -11.84 -8.91 -1.95
CA THR A 221 -11.81 -7.80 -1.01
C THR A 221 -13.05 -6.92 -1.15
N MET A 222 -13.42 -6.57 -2.39
CA MET A 222 -14.64 -5.84 -2.70
C MET A 222 -15.89 -6.61 -2.22
N TRP A 223 -15.98 -7.91 -2.50
CA TRP A 223 -17.16 -8.72 -2.16
C TRP A 223 -17.42 -8.79 -0.65
N LYS A 224 -16.35 -8.95 0.14
CA LYS A 224 -16.41 -8.93 1.61
C LYS A 224 -16.98 -7.63 2.14
N GLN A 225 -16.70 -6.49 1.48
CA GLN A 225 -17.22 -5.19 1.91
C GLN A 225 -18.69 -5.00 1.55
N ILE A 226 -19.11 -5.46 0.35
CA ILE A 226 -20.52 -5.34 -0.07
C ILE A 226 -21.43 -6.24 0.77
N GLY A 227 -20.97 -7.45 1.13
CA GLY A 227 -21.75 -8.38 1.93
C GLY A 227 -23.02 -8.89 1.24
N LEU A 228 -23.01 -9.01 -0.09
CA LEU A 228 -24.03 -9.74 -0.85
C LEU A 228 -23.81 -11.24 -0.71
N LYS A 229 -24.90 -12.02 -0.57
CA LYS A 229 -24.81 -13.49 -0.53
C LYS A 229 -24.30 -14.01 -1.88
N ILE A 230 -23.34 -14.93 -1.83
CA ILE A 230 -22.81 -15.69 -2.98
C ILE A 230 -23.74 -16.85 -3.26
#